data_AF-A0A961X0J6-F1
#
_entry.id   AF-A0A961X0J6-F1
#
_cell.length_a   1.000
_cell.length_b   1.000
_cell.length_c   1.000
_cell.angle_alpha   90.00
_cell.angle_beta   90.00
_cell.angle_gamma   90.00
#
_symmetry.space_group_name_H-M   'P 1'
#
loop_
_entity.id
_entity.type
_entity.pdbx_description
1 polymer ?
#
loop_
_entity_poly.entity_id
_entity_poly.type
_entity_poly.pdbx_seq_one_letter_code
_entity_poly.pdbx_strand_id
1 'polypeptide(L)' 'EGNGRTLEDAMADIAAQNPQGRIIQPQEVASLAAYLCRDDARGITAENIQITGGALW' A
#
# COMPACT_ATOMS: atom_id res chain seq x y z
N GLU A 1 -18.68 17.80 11.35
CA GLU A 1 -19.75 17.19 12.16
C GLU A 1 -19.35 15.75 12.44
N GLY A 2 -19.24 15.37 13.70
CA GLY A 2 -18.80 14.02 14.09
C GLY A 2 -19.94 13.03 13.89
N ASN A 3 -20.15 12.57 12.65
CA ASN A 3 -20.98 11.40 12.38
C ASN A 3 -20.46 10.26 13.26
N GLY A 4 -21.35 9.52 13.92
CA GLY A 4 -21.04 8.40 14.82
C GLY A 4 -20.43 7.18 14.13
N ARG A 5 -19.47 7.41 13.23
CA ARG A 5 -18.65 6.40 12.59
C ARG A 5 -17.54 5.98 13.52
N THR A 6 -17.33 4.67 13.59
CA THR A 6 -16.25 4.07 14.34
C THR A 6 -14.95 4.12 13.54
N LEU A 7 -13.83 3.85 14.19
CA LEU A 7 -12.54 3.70 13.52
C LEU A 7 -12.60 2.50 12.56
N GLU A 8 -13.27 1.45 12.97
CA GLU A 8 -13.48 0.22 12.21
C GLU A 8 -14.23 0.48 10.90
N ASP A 9 -15.28 1.30 10.93
CA ASP A 9 -16.02 1.70 9.73
C ASP A 9 -15.11 2.44 8.74
N ALA A 10 -14.29 3.37 9.24
CA ALA A 10 -13.36 4.12 8.40
C ALA A 10 -12.27 3.22 7.80
N MET A 11 -11.76 2.26 8.58
CA MET A 11 -10.77 1.30 8.09
C MET A 11 -11.37 0.35 7.04
N ALA A 12 -12.62 -0.07 7.21
CA ALA A 12 -13.34 -0.89 6.25
C ALA A 12 -13.54 -0.15 4.92
N ASP A 13 -13.94 1.12 4.96
CA ASP A 13 -14.11 1.97 3.77
C ASP A 13 -12.79 2.13 2.98
N ILE A 14 -11.66 2.25 3.69
CA ILE A 14 -10.32 2.32 3.05
C ILE A 14 -9.95 0.96 2.44
N ALA A 15 -10.16 -0.13 3.18
CA ALA A 15 -9.87 -1.48 2.69
C ALA A 15 -10.68 -1.83 1.43
N ALA A 16 -11.95 -1.41 1.38
CA ALA A 16 -12.85 -1.64 0.26
C ALA A 16 -12.44 -0.90 -1.02
N GLN A 17 -11.69 0.19 -0.89
CA GLN A 17 -11.09 0.87 -2.04
C GLN A 17 -9.91 0.07 -2.60
N ASN A 18 -9.23 -0.78 -1.84
CA ASN A 18 -8.17 -1.60 -2.42
C ASN A 18 -8.77 -2.86 -3.06
N PRO A 19 -8.48 -3.20 -4.33
CA PRO A 19 -8.95 -4.45 -4.93
C PRO A 19 -8.55 -5.73 -4.18
N GLN A 20 -7.47 -5.69 -3.41
CA GLN A 20 -7.10 -6.78 -2.48
C GLN A 20 -8.00 -6.88 -1.22
N GLY A 21 -8.93 -5.96 -1.02
CA GLY A 21 -9.90 -5.97 0.09
C GLY A 21 -9.27 -5.76 1.47
N ARG A 22 -8.07 -5.18 1.55
CA ARG A 22 -7.34 -4.98 2.80
C ARG A 22 -6.47 -3.73 2.76
N ILE A 23 -6.11 -3.25 3.94
CA ILE A 23 -5.12 -2.19 4.11
C ILE A 23 -3.72 -2.80 3.92
N ILE A 24 -2.91 -2.16 3.08
CA ILE A 24 -1.50 -2.50 2.87
C ILE A 24 -0.74 -2.20 4.16
N GLN A 25 0.08 -3.15 4.59
CA GLN A 25 0.84 -3.02 5.82
C GLN A 25 2.20 -2.35 5.57
N PRO A 26 2.75 -1.60 6.54
CA PRO A 26 4.06 -0.95 6.40
C PRO A 26 5.19 -1.90 5.99
N GLN A 27 5.15 -3.15 6.45
CA GLN A 27 6.16 -4.16 6.16
C GLN A 27 6.22 -4.51 4.67
N GLU A 28 5.12 -4.38 3.93
CA GLU A 28 5.08 -4.66 2.49
C GLU A 28 5.82 -3.57 1.71
N VAL A 29 5.69 -2.32 2.13
CA VAL A 29 6.46 -1.19 1.58
C VAL A 29 7.95 -1.32 1.94
N ALA A 30 8.23 -1.64 3.21
CA ALA A 30 9.60 -1.85 3.68
C ALA A 30 10.30 -3.01 2.95
N SER A 31 9.57 -4.08 2.61
CA SER A 31 10.13 -5.22 1.88
C SER A 31 10.56 -4.83 0.47
N LEU A 32 9.75 -4.06 -0.27
CA LEU A 32 10.17 -3.54 -1.58
C LEU A 32 11.37 -2.60 -1.44
N ALA A 33 11.35 -1.68 -0.48
CA ALA A 33 12.46 -0.76 -0.26
C ALA A 33 13.76 -1.52 0.05
N ALA A 34 13.70 -2.55 0.89
CA ALA A 34 14.84 -3.40 1.20
C ALA A 34 15.33 -4.19 -0.03
N TYR A 35 14.41 -4.68 -0.88
CA TYR A 35 14.77 -5.32 -2.14
C TYR A 35 15.51 -4.37 -3.09
N LEU A 36 15.06 -3.12 -3.23
CA LEU A 36 15.70 -2.13 -4.10
C LEU A 36 17.13 -1.76 -3.66
N CYS A 37 17.51 -2.02 -2.41
CA CYS A 37 18.87 -1.84 -1.92
C CYS A 37 19.81 -3.03 -2.20
N ARG A 38 19.31 -4.12 -2.79
CA ARG A 38 20.09 -5.33 -3.05
C ARG A 38 20.70 -5.34 -4.45
N ASP A 39 21.70 -6.20 -4.59
CA ASP A 39 22.46 -6.42 -5.83
C ASP A 39 21.65 -6.90 -7.04
N ASP A 40 20.52 -7.56 -6.79
CA ASP A 40 19.59 -8.05 -7.81
C ASP A 40 18.74 -6.92 -8.42
N ALA A 41 18.54 -5.82 -7.69
CA ALA A 41 17.80 -4.65 -8.17
C ALA A 41 18.63 -3.66 -8.98
N ARG A 42 19.91 -3.94 -9.29
CA ARG A 42 20.85 -3.02 -9.96
C ARG A 42 20.37 -2.43 -11.30
N GLY A 43 19.45 -3.11 -11.99
CA GLY A 43 18.88 -2.64 -13.25
C GLY A 43 17.69 -1.67 -13.10
N ILE A 44 17.21 -1.43 -11.89
CA ILE A 44 16.01 -0.63 -11.61
C ILE A 44 16.47 0.76 -11.15
N THR A 45 16.20 1.79 -11.95
CA THR A 45 16.56 3.17 -11.62
C THR A 45 15.56 4.15 -12.21
N ALA A 46 15.34 5.28 -11.52
CA ALA A 46 14.39 6.34 -11.92
C ALA A 46 12.93 5.85 -12.14
N GLU A 47 12.57 4.73 -11.53
CA GLU A 47 11.22 4.15 -11.65
C GLU A 47 10.30 4.63 -10.51
N ASN A 48 9.01 4.70 -10.82
CA ASN A 48 7.95 4.88 -9.83
C ASN A 48 7.20 3.56 -9.67
N ILE A 49 7.52 2.81 -8.61
CA ILE A 49 6.91 1.50 -8.34
C ILE A 49 5.73 1.66 -7.39
N GLN A 50 4.55 1.29 -7.87
CA GLN A 50 3.30 1.44 -7.12
C GLN A 50 3.02 0.23 -6.21
N ILE A 51 2.69 0.50 -4.95
CA ILE A 51 2.20 -0.51 -3.98
C ILE A 51 0.79 -0.08 -3.54
N THR A 52 -0.21 -0.42 -4.35
CA THR A 52 -1.57 0.12 -4.22
C THR A 52 -2.62 -0.95 -3.95
N GLY A 53 -2.22 -2.20 -3.73
CA GLY A 53 -3.17 -3.30 -3.53
C GLY A 53 -4.10 -3.51 -4.73
N GLY A 54 -3.67 -3.08 -5.92
CA GLY A 54 -4.40 -3.16 -7.18
C GLY A 54 -5.15 -1.89 -7.58
N ALA A 55 -5.17 -0.85 -6.75
CA ALA A 55 -5.80 0.42 -7.10
C ALA A 55 -5.02 1.14 -8.24
N LEU A 56 -5.75 1.84 -9.12
CA LEU A 56 -5.22 2.47 -10.34
C LEU A 56 -5.29 4.01 -10.32
N TRP A 57 -5.65 4.61 -9.19
CA TRP A 57 -5.85 6.06 -9.04
C TRP A 57 -4.69 6.75 -8.33
#